data_AF-A0A285TXF9-F1
#
_entry.id   AF-A0A285TXF9-F1
#
_cell.length_a   1.000
_cell.length_b   1.000
_cell.length_c   1.000
_cell.angle_alpha   90.00
_cell.angle_beta   90.00
_cell.angle_gamma   90.00
#
_symmetry.space_group_name_H-M   'P 1'
#
loop_
_entity.id
_entity.type
_entity.pdbx_description
1 polymer ?
#
loop_
_entity_poly.entity_id
_entity_poly.type
_entity_poly.pdbx_seq_one_letter_code
_entity_poly.pdbx_strand_id
1 'polypeptide(L)'
;MSQDSLLGVSINFDTSHTVFPTIIAVILGILFVAILVTRGKTMLAAVGNGPWWPVGIDHMRFFGTIAGTVVYFLAMPAVGDLFPNTGLGFYLCSIPYLFGMSVLYLHERGRKQLFIAGLNAIIAPSLVWYILSELFNISLP
;
A
#
# COMPACT_ATOMS: atom_id res chain seq x y z
N MET A 1 41.75 5.44 -26.75
CA MET A 1 40.58 5.76 -25.91
C MET A 1 39.40 5.00 -26.49
N SER A 2 39.08 3.85 -25.90
CA SER A 2 38.12 2.88 -26.41
C SER A 2 36.70 3.39 -26.25
N GLN A 3 35.91 3.35 -27.32
CA GLN A 3 34.52 3.84 -27.35
C GLN A 3 33.55 2.99 -26.51
N ASP A 4 34.00 1.83 -26.01
CA ASP A 4 33.19 0.91 -25.19
C ASP A 4 32.75 1.52 -23.85
N SER A 5 33.45 2.53 -23.34
CA SER A 5 33.15 3.14 -22.04
C SER A 5 32.02 4.18 -22.09
N LEU A 6 31.66 4.71 -23.27
CA LEU A 6 30.62 5.75 -23.39
C LEU A 6 29.19 5.17 -23.44
N LEU A 7 29.06 3.90 -23.79
CA LEU A 7 27.80 3.16 -23.82
C LEU A 7 27.78 2.00 -22.80
N GLY A 8 28.81 1.91 -21.96
CA GLY A 8 28.91 0.94 -20.89
C GLY A 8 28.00 1.32 -19.72
N VAL A 9 26.75 0.87 -19.75
CA VAL A 9 25.86 0.96 -18.59
C VAL A 9 26.27 -0.12 -17.58
N SER A 10 27.17 0.23 -16.67
CA SER A 10 27.49 -0.59 -15.51
C SER A 10 26.39 -0.39 -14.46
N ILE A 11 25.49 -1.36 -14.34
CA ILE A 11 24.47 -1.37 -13.29
C ILE A 11 25.12 -1.91 -12.02
N ASN A 12 25.29 -1.06 -11.01
CA ASN A 12 25.68 -1.50 -9.68
C ASN A 12 24.47 -2.14 -8.98
N PHE A 13 24.35 -3.46 -9.11
CA PHE A 13 23.26 -4.26 -8.55
C PHE A 13 23.13 -4.14 -7.03
N ASP A 14 24.22 -3.80 -6.31
CA ASP A 14 24.16 -3.58 -4.85
C ASP A 14 23.31 -2.36 -4.50
N THR A 15 23.25 -1.34 -5.37
CA THR A 15 22.44 -0.13 -5.14
C THR A 15 21.06 -0.17 -5.78
N SER A 16 20.82 -1.09 -6.73
CA SER A 16 19.57 -1.15 -7.51
C SER A 16 18.30 -1.25 -6.65
N HIS A 17 18.37 -1.92 -5.50
CA HIS A 17 17.22 -2.07 -4.58
C HIS A 17 16.81 -0.74 -3.92
N THR A 18 17.71 0.26 -3.85
CA THR A 18 17.43 1.58 -3.27
C THR A 18 16.87 2.57 -4.28
N VAL A 19 17.00 2.30 -5.58
CA VAL A 19 16.59 3.22 -6.66
C VAL A 19 15.08 3.49 -6.57
N PHE A 20 14.28 2.43 -6.50
CA PHE A 20 12.82 2.56 -6.40
C PHE A 20 12.38 3.29 -5.11
N PRO A 21 12.82 2.89 -3.90
CA PRO A 21 12.54 3.64 -2.67
C PRO A 21 12.94 5.11 -2.74
N THR A 22 14.09 5.42 -3.33
CA THR A 22 14.60 6.79 -3.45
C THR A 22 13.70 7.63 -4.36
N ILE A 23 13.30 7.10 -5.52
CA ILE A 23 12.38 7.80 -6.44
C ILE A 23 11.05 8.09 -5.74
N ILE A 24 10.48 7.10 -5.06
CA ILE A 24 9.22 7.27 -4.32
C ILE A 24 9.39 8.31 -3.20
N ALA A 25 10.47 8.26 -2.43
CA ALA A 25 10.75 9.22 -1.37
C ALA A 25 10.87 10.67 -1.91
N VAL A 26 11.54 10.84 -3.05
CA VAL A 26 11.65 12.14 -3.73
C VAL A 26 10.28 12.64 -4.18
N ILE A 27 9.47 11.79 -4.82
CA ILE A 27 8.10 12.15 -5.25
C ILE A 27 7.24 12.56 -4.05
N LEU A 28 7.27 11.77 -2.97
CA LEU A 28 6.55 12.08 -1.74
C LEU A 28 7.04 13.38 -1.09
N GLY A 29 8.35 13.65 -1.12
CA GLY A 29 8.93 14.90 -0.64
C GLY A 29 8.45 16.12 -1.43
N ILE A 30 8.41 16.02 -2.76
CA ILE A 30 7.88 17.08 -3.62
C ILE A 30 6.39 17.33 -3.34
N LEU A 31 5.59 16.27 -3.24
CA LEU A 31 4.17 16.37 -2.89
C LEU A 31 3.98 17.02 -1.52
N PHE A 32 4.78 16.64 -0.53
CA PHE A 32 4.75 17.23 0.80
C PHE A 32 5.05 18.73 0.75
N VAL A 33 6.10 19.15 0.04
CA VAL A 33 6.42 20.57 -0.15
C VAL A 33 5.28 21.30 -0.87
N ALA A 34 4.70 20.71 -1.92
CA ALA A 34 3.57 21.30 -2.63
C ALA A 34 2.36 21.50 -1.71
N ILE A 35 2.06 20.55 -0.83
CA ILE A 35 1.01 20.67 0.19
C ILE A 35 1.34 21.80 1.17
N LEU A 36 2.57 21.90 1.66
CA LEU A 36 2.96 22.97 2.58
C LEU A 36 2.83 24.35 1.94
N VAL A 37 3.23 24.51 0.68
CA VAL A 37 3.11 25.79 -0.05
C VAL A 37 1.64 26.14 -0.29
N THR A 38 0.80 25.17 -0.68
CA THR A 38 -0.60 25.42 -1.04
C THR A 38 -1.54 25.50 0.16
N ARG A 39 -1.26 24.78 1.26
CA ARG A 39 -2.16 24.59 2.40
C ARG A 39 -1.52 24.88 3.77
N GLY A 40 -0.22 25.17 3.83
CA GLY A 40 0.53 25.26 5.10
C GLY A 40 0.00 26.32 6.06
N LYS A 41 -0.43 27.49 5.57
CA LYS A 41 -1.06 28.52 6.42
C LYS A 41 -2.35 28.06 7.06
N THR A 42 -3.20 27.34 6.32
CA THR A 42 -4.45 26.77 6.82
C THR A 42 -4.18 25.67 7.84
N MET A 43 -3.17 24.82 7.61
CA MET A 43 -2.74 23.80 8.58
C MET A 43 -2.25 24.43 9.89
N LEU A 44 -1.37 25.44 9.83
CA LEU A 44 -0.87 26.11 11.03
C LEU A 44 -1.98 26.82 11.82
N ALA A 45 -2.92 27.47 11.13
CA ALA A 45 -4.08 28.08 11.77
C ALA A 45 -5.00 27.05 12.45
N ALA A 46 -5.19 25.88 11.84
CA ALA A 46 -5.98 24.79 12.40
C ALA A 46 -5.31 24.14 13.62
N VAL A 47 -3.97 24.04 13.63
CA VAL A 47 -3.21 23.50 14.78
C VAL A 47 -3.27 24.44 15.99
N GLY A 48 -3.27 25.76 15.77
CA GLY A 48 -3.26 26.74 16.87
C GLY A 48 -4.61 26.98 17.55
N ASN A 49 -5.73 26.82 16.84
CA ASN A 49 -7.07 27.19 17.34
C ASN A 49 -8.13 26.08 17.17
N GLY A 50 -7.77 24.95 16.55
CA GLY A 50 -8.69 23.85 16.31
C GLY A 50 -8.74 22.85 17.47
N PRO A 51 -9.81 22.05 17.58
CA PRO A 51 -9.83 20.91 18.50
C PRO A 51 -8.70 19.94 18.17
N TRP A 52 -8.03 19.41 19.21
CA TRP A 52 -6.95 18.40 19.06
C TRP A 52 -7.40 17.21 18.22
N TRP A 53 -8.70 16.86 18.31
CA TRP A 53 -9.28 15.68 17.70
C TRP A 53 -10.24 16.08 16.58
N PRO A 54 -10.25 15.36 15.43
CA PRO A 54 -11.15 15.67 14.33
C PRO A 54 -12.61 15.55 14.78
N VAL A 55 -13.35 16.66 14.69
CA VAL A 55 -14.78 16.67 14.99
C VAL A 55 -15.52 15.91 13.89
N GLY A 56 -16.36 14.95 14.29
CA GLY A 56 -17.15 14.14 13.35
C GLY A 56 -16.42 12.94 12.75
N ILE A 57 -15.32 12.48 13.35
CA ILE A 57 -14.63 11.28 12.87
C ILE A 57 -15.48 10.01 13.04
N ASP A 58 -15.51 9.18 12.01
CA ASP A 58 -16.05 7.83 12.08
C ASP A 58 -15.03 6.92 12.78
N HIS A 59 -15.18 6.79 14.09
CA HIS A 59 -14.26 6.02 14.94
C HIS A 59 -14.21 4.55 14.53
N MET A 60 -15.33 3.98 14.06
CA MET A 60 -15.38 2.58 13.63
C MET A 60 -14.53 2.35 12.39
N ARG A 61 -14.65 3.23 11.39
CA ARG A 61 -13.82 3.14 10.17
C ARG A 61 -12.36 3.45 10.44
N PHE A 62 -12.10 4.46 11.27
CA PHE A 62 -10.74 4.86 11.63
C PHE A 62 -10.00 3.73 12.36
N PHE A 63 -10.53 3.27 13.50
CA PHE A 63 -9.89 2.21 14.27
C PHE A 63 -9.99 0.85 13.59
N GLY A 64 -11.07 0.58 12.86
CA GLY A 64 -11.21 -0.64 12.08
C GLY A 64 -10.15 -0.76 10.98
N THR A 65 -9.80 0.35 10.33
CA THR A 65 -8.73 0.38 9.33
C THR A 65 -7.39 0.15 9.98
N ILE A 66 -7.07 0.86 11.07
CA ILE A 66 -5.80 0.67 11.79
C ILE A 66 -5.65 -0.79 12.25
N ALA A 67 -6.68 -1.32 12.91
CA ALA A 67 -6.67 -2.70 13.38
C ALA A 67 -6.56 -3.70 12.23
N GLY A 68 -7.34 -3.52 11.17
CA GLY A 68 -7.29 -4.38 9.99
C GLY A 68 -5.92 -4.38 9.32
N THR A 69 -5.29 -3.21 9.17
CA THR A 69 -3.94 -3.07 8.62
C THR A 69 -2.89 -3.73 9.51
N VAL A 70 -2.95 -3.54 10.83
CA VAL A 70 -2.01 -4.19 11.76
C VAL A 70 -2.17 -5.71 11.69
N VAL A 71 -3.40 -6.23 11.75
CA VAL A 71 -3.68 -7.67 11.64
C VAL A 71 -3.18 -8.24 10.31
N TYR A 72 -3.39 -7.52 9.21
CA TYR A 72 -2.90 -7.92 7.89
C TYR A 72 -1.37 -8.07 7.86
N PHE A 73 -0.63 -7.08 8.38
CA PHE A 73 0.83 -7.16 8.42
C PHE A 73 1.36 -8.20 9.39
N LEU A 74 0.67 -8.47 10.49
CA LEU A 74 1.05 -9.54 11.42
C LEU A 74 0.74 -10.94 10.85
N ALA A 75 -0.33 -11.07 10.07
CA ALA A 75 -0.71 -12.33 9.44
C ALA A 75 0.22 -12.71 8.28
N MET A 76 0.75 -11.72 7.55
CA MET A 76 1.59 -11.96 6.36
C MET A 76 2.80 -12.87 6.66
N PRO A 77 3.66 -12.60 7.66
CA PRO A 77 4.77 -13.47 8.01
C PRO A 77 4.31 -14.87 8.44
N ALA A 78 3.26 -14.95 9.25
CA ALA A 78 2.75 -16.22 9.75
C ALA A 78 2.25 -17.15 8.63
N VAL A 79 1.63 -16.59 7.59
CA VAL A 79 1.19 -17.35 6.40
C VAL A 79 2.35 -17.56 5.42
N GLY A 80 3.26 -16.60 5.30
CA GLY A 80 4.47 -16.71 4.50
C GLY A 80 5.40 -17.84 4.97
N ASP A 81 5.51 -18.04 6.29
CA ASP A 81 6.27 -19.13 6.90
C ASP A 81 5.69 -20.52 6.56
N LEU A 82 4.37 -20.61 6.35
CA LEU A 82 3.70 -21.85 5.92
C LEU A 82 3.90 -22.14 4.42
N PHE A 83 4.05 -21.10 3.60
CA PHE A 83 4.20 -21.20 2.14
C PHE A 83 5.44 -20.42 1.65
N PRO A 84 6.65 -20.83 2.05
CA PRO A 84 7.87 -20.06 1.81
C PRO A 84 8.13 -19.87 0.31
N ASN A 85 8.54 -18.66 -0.07
CA ASN A 85 8.95 -18.27 -1.43
C ASN A 85 7.88 -18.42 -2.54
N THR A 86 6.60 -18.53 -2.19
CA THR A 86 5.51 -18.69 -3.19
C THR A 86 4.68 -17.42 -3.41
N GLY A 87 4.90 -16.36 -2.59
CA GLY A 87 4.05 -15.16 -2.60
C GLY A 87 2.60 -15.40 -2.15
N LEU A 88 2.27 -16.61 -1.68
CA LEU A 88 0.93 -16.97 -1.23
C LEU A 88 0.56 -16.30 0.11
N GLY A 89 1.55 -15.94 0.93
CA GLY A 89 1.36 -15.15 2.15
C GLY A 89 0.63 -13.85 1.86
N PHE A 90 1.20 -13.03 0.96
CA PHE A 90 0.54 -11.83 0.43
C PHE A 90 -0.87 -12.12 -0.13
N TYR A 91 -1.02 -13.12 -1.01
CA TYR A 91 -2.30 -13.38 -1.69
C TYR A 91 -3.43 -13.75 -0.71
N LEU A 92 -3.17 -14.73 0.16
CA LEU A 92 -4.16 -15.25 1.10
C LEU A 92 -4.51 -14.24 2.19
N CYS A 93 -3.56 -13.42 2.64
CA CYS A 93 -3.82 -12.35 3.60
C CYS A 93 -4.56 -11.16 2.96
N SER A 94 -4.32 -10.88 1.68
CA SER A 94 -4.93 -9.76 0.96
C SER A 94 -6.42 -9.93 0.73
N ILE A 95 -6.90 -11.16 0.49
CA ILE A 95 -8.33 -11.45 0.27
C ILE A 95 -9.20 -11.02 1.46
N PRO A 96 -9.01 -11.53 2.70
CA PRO A 96 -9.82 -11.13 3.85
C PRO A 96 -9.60 -9.67 4.23
N TYR A 97 -8.38 -9.14 4.04
CA TYR A 97 -8.08 -7.73 4.28
C TYR A 97 -8.88 -6.82 3.34
N LEU A 98 -8.79 -7.00 2.02
CA LEU A 98 -9.52 -6.19 1.04
C LEU A 98 -11.03 -6.33 1.18
N PHE A 99 -11.51 -7.53 1.50
CA PHE A 99 -12.93 -7.72 1.77
C PHE A 99 -13.36 -6.94 3.01
N GLY A 100 -12.63 -7.09 4.13
CA GLY A 100 -12.90 -6.38 5.38
C GLY A 100 -12.89 -4.86 5.19
N MET A 101 -11.89 -4.35 4.46
CA MET A 101 -11.78 -2.93 4.11
C MET A 101 -12.95 -2.47 3.23
N SER A 102 -13.29 -3.25 2.19
CA SER A 102 -14.42 -2.93 1.32
C SER A 102 -15.72 -2.86 2.11
N VAL A 103 -15.94 -3.78 3.05
CA VAL A 103 -17.12 -3.80 3.93
C VAL A 103 -17.13 -2.63 4.93
N LEU A 104 -15.96 -2.29 5.48
CA LEU A 104 -15.81 -1.21 6.45
C LEU A 104 -16.18 0.17 5.85
N TYR A 105 -15.77 0.39 4.60
CA TYR A 105 -16.04 1.63 3.86
C TYR A 105 -17.36 1.62 3.09
N LEU A 106 -18.04 0.48 3.01
CA LEU A 106 -19.35 0.39 2.38
C LEU A 106 -20.38 1.14 3.22
N HIS A 107 -20.99 2.17 2.62
CA HIS A 107 -22.06 2.94 3.27
C HIS A 107 -23.37 2.16 3.28
N GLU A 108 -23.67 1.42 2.20
CA GLU A 108 -24.87 0.60 2.08
C GLU A 108 -24.51 -0.88 1.93
N ARG A 109 -24.85 -1.67 2.95
CA ARG A 109 -24.54 -3.11 3.02
C ARG A 109 -25.59 -3.97 2.30
N GLY A 110 -25.93 -3.61 1.07
CA GLY A 110 -26.81 -4.44 0.25
C GLY A 110 -26.10 -5.72 -0.23
N ARG A 111 -26.88 -6.80 -0.46
CA ARG A 111 -26.34 -8.10 -0.92
C ARG A 111 -25.52 -7.98 -2.20
N LYS A 112 -25.93 -7.10 -3.12
CA LYS A 112 -25.22 -6.85 -4.38
C LYS A 112 -23.86 -6.20 -4.14
N GLN A 113 -23.79 -5.21 -3.27
CA GLN A 113 -22.57 -4.50 -2.93
C GLN A 113 -21.57 -5.41 -2.20
N LEU A 114 -22.05 -6.26 -1.28
CA LEU A 114 -21.23 -7.28 -0.64
C LEU A 114 -20.67 -8.31 -1.64
N PHE A 115 -21.48 -8.71 -2.62
CA PHE A 115 -21.04 -9.61 -3.68
C PHE A 115 -19.94 -8.98 -4.55
N ILE A 116 -20.12 -7.71 -4.95
CA ILE A 116 -19.10 -6.97 -5.71
C ILE A 116 -17.82 -6.80 -4.89
N ALA A 117 -17.93 -6.48 -3.60
CA ALA A 117 -16.79 -6.40 -2.70
C ALA A 117 -16.04 -7.75 -2.59
N GLY A 118 -16.78 -8.86 -2.50
CA GLY A 118 -16.22 -10.21 -2.50
C GLY A 118 -15.47 -10.53 -3.80
N LEU A 119 -16.07 -10.23 -4.96
CA LEU A 119 -15.41 -10.41 -6.25
C LEU A 119 -14.14 -9.57 -6.35
N ASN A 120 -14.19 -8.30 -5.97
CA ASN A 120 -13.03 -7.41 -6.02
C ASN A 120 -11.90 -7.88 -5.09
N ALA A 121 -12.25 -8.35 -3.89
CA ALA A 121 -11.28 -8.87 -2.92
C ALA A 121 -10.58 -10.14 -3.39
N ILE A 122 -11.12 -10.85 -4.39
CA ILE A 122 -10.46 -12.01 -5.01
C ILE A 122 -9.70 -11.55 -6.26
N ILE A 123 -10.38 -10.89 -7.19
CA ILE A 123 -9.83 -10.54 -8.51
C ILE A 123 -8.60 -9.64 -8.39
N ALA A 124 -8.66 -8.60 -7.55
CA ALA A 124 -7.56 -7.64 -7.44
C ALA A 124 -6.28 -8.30 -6.88
N PRO A 125 -6.30 -9.03 -5.74
CA PRO A 125 -5.13 -9.78 -5.28
C PRO A 125 -4.66 -10.84 -6.26
N SER A 126 -5.57 -11.56 -6.94
CA SER A 126 -5.16 -12.58 -7.92
C SER A 126 -4.38 -11.97 -9.08
N LEU A 127 -4.82 -10.83 -9.61
CA LEU A 127 -4.11 -10.12 -10.68
C LEU A 127 -2.75 -9.61 -10.22
N VAL A 128 -2.68 -9.00 -9.03
CA VAL A 128 -1.43 -8.49 -8.47
C VAL A 128 -0.44 -9.62 -8.22
N TRP A 129 -0.90 -10.71 -7.59
CA TRP A 129 -0.08 -11.90 -7.36
C TRP A 129 0.42 -12.50 -8.67
N TYR A 130 -0.45 -12.66 -9.67
CA TYR A 130 -0.07 -13.18 -10.99
C TYR A 130 0.99 -12.31 -11.67
N ILE A 131 0.80 -10.99 -11.67
CA ILE A 131 1.77 -10.05 -12.26
C ILE A 131 3.12 -10.12 -11.52
N LEU A 132 3.11 -10.09 -10.20
CA LEU A 132 4.35 -10.02 -9.43
C LEU A 132 5.09 -11.36 -9.40
N SER A 133 4.37 -12.46 -9.23
CA SER A 133 4.95 -13.81 -9.16
C SER A 133 5.31 -14.36 -10.53
N GLU A 134 4.44 -14.27 -11.52
CA GLU A 134 4.65 -14.95 -12.82
C GLU A 134 5.32 -14.01 -13.84
N LEU A 135 4.86 -12.76 -13.94
CA LEU A 135 5.39 -11.83 -14.93
C LEU A 135 6.72 -11.20 -14.50
N PHE A 136 6.91 -10.95 -13.20
CA PHE A 136 8.13 -10.35 -12.67
C PHE A 136 9.04 -11.31 -11.90
N ASN A 137 8.61 -12.55 -11.62
CA ASN A 137 9.37 -13.53 -10.83
C ASN A 137 9.87 -12.98 -9.48
N ILE A 138 9.06 -12.10 -8.87
CA ILE A 138 9.32 -11.49 -7.55
C ILE A 138 8.43 -12.19 -6.54
N SER A 139 9.03 -12.95 -5.62
CA SER A 139 8.34 -13.43 -4.44
C SER A 139 8.15 -12.28 -3.46
N LEU A 140 6.89 -11.92 -3.20
CA LEU A 140 6.56 -11.04 -2.08
C LEU A 140 6.56 -11.87 -0.79
N PRO A 141 6.92 -11.26 0.36
CA PRO A 141 6.80 -11.91 1.66
C PRO A 141 5.35 -12.33 1.97
#